data_AF-A0A6A6H3Y6-F1
#
_entry.id   AF-A0A6A6H3Y6-F1
#
_cell.length_a   1.000
_cell.length_b   1.000
_cell.length_c   1.000
_cell.angle_alpha   90.00
_cell.angle_beta   90.00
_cell.angle_gamma   90.00
#
_symmetry.space_group_name_H-M   'P 1'
#
loop_
_entity.id
_entity.type
_entity.pdbx_description
1 polymer ?
#
loop_
_entity_poly.entity_id
_entity_poly.type
_entity_poly.pdbx_seq_one_letter_code
_entity_poly.pdbx_strand_id
1 'polypeptide(L)'
;MTSTATAADLSSRKKPGESPTHTAFFYGTLMSPAILQRVIQNPSIALPSSHTTASPALLPGFRRHRVRHADYPAILPSKDRGACVRGTLVRGLSAADMVRLDYFEGTEYERRVVSVRVVEEGEKGEEEARDQGQGQAGKKGKEGKKKEKGEEDEEDEEDEATMVRAETYVWIAGRKQLEDREWDFEEFRREKMWRWTGRESSEYRDVEKLDESGGGNGEVDPTRGRGPEGEIGKGLERDSEKTEEVLESAV
;
A
#
# COMPACT_ATOMS: atom_id res chain seq x y z
N MET A 1 -28.25 -36.43 39.20
CA MET A 1 -27.49 -35.27 39.71
C MET A 1 -26.41 -34.97 38.70
N THR A 2 -26.60 -33.89 37.97
CA THR A 2 -25.80 -33.41 36.84
C THR A 2 -24.45 -32.89 37.32
N SER A 3 -23.35 -33.27 36.65
CA SER A 3 -22.08 -32.56 36.77
C SER A 3 -21.64 -32.16 35.36
N THR A 4 -21.75 -30.87 35.11
CA THR A 4 -21.52 -30.15 33.87
C THR A 4 -20.03 -30.08 33.56
N ALA A 5 -19.65 -30.54 32.37
CA ALA A 5 -18.38 -30.24 31.75
C ALA A 5 -18.40 -28.80 31.21
N THR A 6 -17.48 -27.96 31.68
CA THR A 6 -17.27 -26.61 31.18
C THR A 6 -16.33 -26.68 29.97
N ALA A 7 -16.82 -26.25 28.81
CA ALA A 7 -16.07 -26.13 27.58
C ALA A 7 -15.69 -24.65 27.31
N ALA A 8 -14.54 -24.51 26.65
CA ALA A 8 -14.09 -23.38 25.85
C ALA A 8 -13.56 -22.12 26.58
N ASP A 9 -12.26 -22.12 26.84
CA ASP A 9 -11.40 -20.96 26.58
C ASP A 9 -10.42 -21.37 25.46
N LEU A 10 -10.73 -20.95 24.23
CA LEU A 10 -9.92 -21.14 23.02
C LEU A 10 -9.44 -19.76 22.56
N SER A 11 -8.69 -19.07 23.43
CA SER A 11 -7.92 -17.90 23.01
C SER A 11 -6.46 -18.31 22.79
N SER A 12 -6.14 -18.50 21.51
CA SER A 12 -4.79 -18.41 20.92
C SER A 12 -3.64 -19.09 21.66
N ARG A 13 -3.46 -20.41 21.47
CA ARG A 13 -2.18 -21.07 21.72
C ARG A 13 -1.16 -20.64 20.66
N LYS A 14 -0.37 -19.61 20.96
CA LYS A 14 0.84 -19.27 20.21
C LYS A 14 1.77 -20.49 20.23
N LYS A 15 2.16 -21.02 19.06
CA LYS A 15 3.11 -22.13 18.98
C LYS A 15 4.48 -21.66 19.51
N PRO A 16 5.19 -22.44 20.33
CA PRO A 16 6.53 -22.08 20.77
C PRO A 16 7.47 -22.09 19.56
N GLY A 17 7.97 -20.90 19.17
CA GLY A 17 8.92 -20.73 18.06
C GLY A 17 8.52 -19.72 16.98
N GLU A 18 7.31 -19.16 17.01
CA GLU A 18 6.87 -18.20 16.00
C GLU A 18 7.33 -16.77 16.33
N SER A 19 8.28 -16.27 15.55
CA SER A 19 8.73 -14.88 15.60
C SER A 19 7.56 -13.93 15.34
N PRO A 20 7.51 -12.76 16.00
CA PRO A 20 6.44 -11.79 15.76
C PRO A 20 6.40 -11.40 14.28
N THR A 21 5.21 -11.44 13.70
CA THR A 21 4.95 -10.98 12.34
C THR A 21 4.35 -9.59 12.35
N HIS A 22 4.60 -8.87 11.28
CA HIS A 22 4.15 -7.51 11.04
C HIS A 22 3.00 -7.50 10.04
N THR A 23 2.21 -6.44 10.11
CA THR A 23 1.11 -6.16 9.18
C THR A 23 1.32 -4.75 8.66
N ALA A 24 1.41 -4.59 7.34
CA ALA A 24 1.65 -3.31 6.70
C ALA A 24 0.58 -2.99 5.65
N PHE A 25 0.24 -1.71 5.51
CA PHE A 25 -0.67 -1.19 4.50
C PHE A 25 0.11 -0.39 3.46
N PHE A 26 -0.02 -0.79 2.19
CA PHE A 26 0.62 -0.16 1.04
C PHE A 26 -0.43 0.52 0.16
N TYR A 27 -0.11 1.70 -0.35
CA TYR A 27 -1.04 2.56 -1.10
C TYR A 27 -0.44 3.10 -2.42
N GLY A 28 0.74 2.58 -2.80
CA GLY A 28 1.52 3.02 -3.94
C GLY A 28 2.17 1.87 -4.68
N THR A 29 3.45 2.02 -5.03
CA THR A 29 4.18 1.05 -5.87
C THR A 29 4.24 -0.35 -5.24
N LEU A 30 4.36 -0.45 -3.93
CA LEU A 30 4.34 -1.72 -3.18
C LEU A 30 2.97 -2.42 -3.15
N MET A 31 1.91 -1.81 -3.71
CA MET A 31 0.66 -2.55 -3.98
C MET A 31 0.86 -3.59 -5.09
N SER A 32 1.90 -3.43 -5.93
CA SER A 32 2.28 -4.42 -6.93
C SER A 32 2.98 -5.61 -6.28
N PRO A 33 2.47 -6.84 -6.43
CA PRO A 33 3.11 -8.04 -5.89
C PRO A 33 4.56 -8.19 -6.38
N ALA A 34 4.83 -7.89 -7.65
CA ALA A 34 6.18 -8.02 -8.22
C ALA A 34 7.20 -7.07 -7.56
N ILE A 35 6.81 -5.81 -7.28
CA ILE A 35 7.68 -4.84 -6.62
C ILE A 35 7.85 -5.22 -5.15
N LEU A 36 6.76 -5.53 -4.45
CA LEU A 36 6.80 -5.95 -3.05
C LEU A 36 7.72 -7.17 -2.87
N GLN A 37 7.52 -8.18 -3.71
CA GLN A 37 8.34 -9.38 -3.74
C GLN A 37 9.81 -9.05 -3.95
N ARG A 38 10.18 -8.22 -4.94
CA ARG A 38 11.57 -7.81 -5.13
C ARG A 38 12.19 -7.17 -3.88
N VAL A 39 11.41 -6.36 -3.15
CA VAL A 39 11.89 -5.66 -1.96
C VAL A 39 12.05 -6.60 -0.78
N ILE A 40 11.07 -7.46 -0.50
CA ILE A 40 11.07 -8.31 0.70
C ILE A 40 11.74 -9.68 0.47
N GLN A 41 11.81 -10.16 -0.77
CA GLN A 41 12.44 -11.44 -1.06
C GLN A 41 13.95 -11.33 -0.90
N ASN A 42 14.49 -12.36 -0.26
CA ASN A 42 15.88 -12.71 -0.38
C ASN A 42 15.98 -13.79 -1.48
N PRO A 43 16.56 -13.51 -2.66
CA PRO A 43 16.68 -14.50 -3.75
C PRO A 43 17.42 -15.79 -3.31
N SER A 44 18.14 -15.72 -2.20
CA SER A 44 18.91 -16.78 -1.56
C SER A 44 18.09 -17.86 -0.86
N ILE A 45 16.85 -17.55 -0.49
CA ILE A 45 15.98 -18.50 0.20
C ILE A 45 15.02 -19.03 -0.85
N ALA A 46 15.32 -20.20 -1.40
CA ALA A 46 14.48 -20.96 -2.32
C ALA A 46 13.21 -21.53 -1.65
N LEU A 47 12.60 -20.79 -0.74
CA LEU A 47 11.27 -21.08 -0.23
C LEU A 47 10.25 -20.32 -1.07
N PRO A 48 9.09 -20.92 -1.42
CA PRO A 48 8.04 -20.19 -2.07
C PRO A 48 7.63 -19.04 -1.15
N SER A 49 7.74 -17.80 -1.64
CA SER A 49 7.46 -16.52 -0.97
C SER A 49 5.98 -16.34 -0.59
N SER A 50 5.43 -17.30 0.16
CA SER A 50 4.01 -17.43 0.51
C SER A 50 3.77 -17.24 2.02
N HIS A 51 4.71 -16.63 2.75
CA HIS A 51 4.49 -16.29 4.16
C HIS A 51 3.61 -15.05 4.34
N THR A 52 3.41 -14.26 3.28
CA THR A 52 2.55 -13.07 3.32
C THR A 52 1.17 -13.31 2.73
N THR A 53 0.15 -12.69 3.32
CA THR A 53 -1.22 -12.65 2.77
C THR A 53 -1.61 -11.22 2.48
N ALA A 54 -2.04 -10.94 1.25
CA ALA A 54 -2.51 -9.64 0.81
C ALA A 54 -4.04 -9.61 0.73
N SER A 55 -4.64 -8.52 1.18
CA SER A 55 -6.08 -8.25 1.06
C SER A 55 -6.31 -6.78 0.72
N PRO A 56 -7.28 -6.43 -0.15
CA PRO A 56 -7.66 -5.04 -0.36
C PRO A 56 -8.09 -4.37 0.96
N ALA A 57 -7.75 -3.10 1.14
CA ALA A 57 -8.08 -2.35 2.34
C ALA A 57 -8.24 -0.85 2.09
N LEU A 58 -8.89 -0.18 3.03
CA LEU A 58 -9.18 1.25 3.04
C LEU A 58 -8.55 1.91 4.28
N LEU A 59 -7.87 3.03 4.07
CA LEU A 59 -7.27 3.85 5.13
C LEU A 59 -8.02 5.19 5.25
N PRO A 60 -8.93 5.34 6.23
CA PRO A 60 -9.67 6.58 6.46
C PRO A 60 -8.79 7.68 7.06
N GLY A 61 -9.16 8.95 6.81
CA GLY A 61 -8.48 10.13 7.35
C GLY A 61 -7.20 10.53 6.62
N PHE A 62 -6.88 9.89 5.50
CA PHE A 62 -5.71 10.20 4.68
C PHE A 62 -6.10 10.54 3.24
N ARG A 63 -5.25 11.31 2.56
CA ARG A 63 -5.34 11.54 1.11
C ARG A 63 -4.04 11.18 0.43
N ARG A 64 -4.18 10.60 -0.76
CA ARG A 64 -3.06 10.25 -1.63
C ARG A 64 -2.77 11.40 -2.59
N HIS A 65 -1.48 11.64 -2.81
CA HIS A 65 -0.95 12.73 -3.63
C HIS A 65 0.11 12.19 -4.58
N ARG A 66 0.23 12.79 -5.77
CA ARG A 66 1.42 12.60 -6.60
C ARG A 66 2.62 13.34 -6.01
N VAL A 67 3.76 12.67 -6.01
CA VAL A 67 5.06 13.31 -5.71
C VAL A 67 5.59 13.89 -7.02
N ARG A 68 6.03 15.15 -6.98
CA ARG A 68 6.55 15.86 -8.16
C ARG A 68 7.77 15.14 -8.73
N HIS A 69 7.76 14.95 -10.04
CA HIS A 69 8.84 14.30 -10.79
C HIS A 69 9.15 12.87 -10.29
N ALA A 70 8.17 12.18 -9.73
CA ALA A 70 8.32 10.82 -9.23
C ALA A 70 7.12 9.94 -9.64
N ASP A 71 7.39 8.64 -9.76
CA ASP A 71 6.41 7.64 -10.18
C ASP A 71 5.63 7.04 -9.01
N TYR A 72 5.95 7.42 -7.77
CA TYR A 72 5.35 6.91 -6.54
C TYR A 72 4.50 7.97 -5.80
N PRO A 73 3.48 7.53 -5.04
CA PRO A 73 2.60 8.46 -4.32
C PRO A 73 3.07 8.76 -2.90
N ALA A 74 2.51 9.81 -2.32
CA ALA A 74 2.57 10.13 -0.91
C ALA A 74 1.18 10.11 -0.28
N ILE A 75 1.06 9.76 1.00
CA ILE A 75 -0.14 10.04 1.79
C ILE A 75 0.13 11.09 2.87
N LEU A 76 -0.90 11.89 3.14
CA LEU A 76 -0.91 12.84 4.24
C LEU A 76 -2.26 12.77 4.99
N PRO A 77 -2.26 13.05 6.31
CA PRO A 77 -3.51 13.22 7.05
C PRO A 77 -4.38 14.32 6.44
N SER A 78 -5.68 14.04 6.32
CA SER A 78 -6.69 14.94 5.77
C SER A 78 -7.65 15.41 6.86
N LYS A 79 -8.17 16.63 6.71
CA LYS A 79 -9.25 17.16 7.56
C LYS A 79 -10.64 16.81 7.05
N ASP A 80 -10.72 16.32 5.82
CA ASP A 80 -11.96 15.88 5.19
C ASP A 80 -12.38 14.54 5.81
N ARG A 81 -13.61 14.48 6.33
CA ARG A 81 -14.15 13.27 6.98
C ARG A 81 -14.37 12.12 5.99
N GLY A 82 -14.59 12.43 4.71
CA GLY A 82 -14.74 11.42 3.66
C GLY A 82 -13.41 10.97 3.04
N ALA A 83 -12.27 11.55 3.47
CA ALA A 83 -10.98 11.20 2.89
C ALA A 83 -10.60 9.76 3.25
N CYS A 84 -10.37 8.95 2.22
CA CYS A 84 -9.99 7.56 2.37
C CYS A 84 -9.01 7.17 1.25
N VAL A 85 -8.01 6.35 1.58
CA VAL A 85 -7.04 5.82 0.62
C VAL A 85 -7.25 4.33 0.45
N ARG A 86 -7.51 3.90 -0.78
CA ARG A 86 -7.55 2.49 -1.13
C ARG A 86 -6.14 1.95 -1.37
N GLY A 87 -5.88 0.76 -0.82
CA GLY A 87 -4.59 0.10 -0.91
C GLY A 87 -4.67 -1.39 -0.64
N THR A 88 -3.52 -1.97 -0.31
CA THR A 88 -3.32 -3.39 -0.05
C THR A 88 -2.77 -3.57 1.36
N LEU A 89 -3.47 -4.34 2.18
CA LEU A 89 -3.02 -4.78 3.49
C LEU A 89 -2.28 -6.10 3.36
N VAL A 90 -1.02 -6.13 3.79
CA VAL A 90 -0.15 -7.30 3.75
C VAL A 90 0.16 -7.74 5.16
N ARG A 91 -0.18 -8.99 5.48
CA ARG A 91 0.11 -9.65 6.76
C ARG A 91 1.24 -10.65 6.60
N GLY A 92 1.88 -11.00 7.71
CA GLY A 92 2.90 -12.05 7.76
C GLY A 92 4.32 -11.56 7.52
N LEU A 93 4.54 -10.25 7.46
CA LEU A 93 5.88 -9.69 7.21
C LEU A 93 6.83 -10.00 8.36
N SER A 94 8.03 -10.50 8.05
CA SER A 94 9.07 -10.75 9.03
C SER A 94 9.73 -9.44 9.48
N ALA A 95 10.45 -9.46 10.60
CA ALA A 95 11.26 -8.30 11.01
C ALA A 95 12.33 -7.93 9.96
N ALA A 96 12.87 -8.92 9.23
CA ALA A 96 13.82 -8.68 8.15
C ALA A 96 13.14 -7.99 6.94
N ASP A 97 11.90 -8.39 6.63
CA ASP A 97 11.11 -7.74 5.56
C ASP A 97 10.90 -6.27 5.90
N MET A 98 10.57 -5.97 7.16
CA MET A 98 10.36 -4.60 7.63
C MET A 98 11.62 -3.74 7.53
N VAL A 99 12.81 -4.29 7.80
CA VAL A 99 14.10 -3.58 7.61
C VAL A 99 14.35 -3.27 6.14
N ARG A 100 14.08 -4.22 5.23
CA ARG A 100 14.22 -4.00 3.78
C ARG A 100 13.22 -2.96 3.27
N LEU A 101 12.00 -2.97 3.79
CA LEU A 101 10.98 -1.96 3.49
C LEU A 101 11.39 -0.56 3.99
N ASP A 102 11.92 -0.45 5.22
CA ASP A 102 12.44 0.83 5.74
C ASP A 102 13.54 1.40 4.83
N TYR A 103 14.46 0.53 4.39
CA TYR A 103 15.53 0.92 3.47
C TYR A 103 14.97 1.35 2.10
N PHE A 104 13.97 0.64 1.58
CA PHE A 104 13.33 0.96 0.30
C PHE A 104 12.58 2.29 0.32
N GLU A 105 11.87 2.57 1.41
CA GLU A 105 11.09 3.80 1.59
C GLU A 105 12.01 5.00 1.82
N GLY A 106 13.19 4.76 2.41
CA GLY A 106 14.24 5.75 2.56
C GLY A 106 13.84 6.86 3.55
N THR A 107 14.45 8.04 3.40
CA THR A 107 14.27 9.15 4.34
C THR A 107 13.07 10.04 4.02
N GLU A 108 12.37 9.76 2.92
CA GLU A 108 11.23 10.57 2.45
C GLU A 108 9.93 10.23 3.21
N TYR A 109 9.89 9.04 3.81
CA TYR A 109 8.74 8.53 4.55
C TYR A 109 9.12 8.13 5.96
N GLU A 110 8.11 8.12 6.84
CA GLU A 110 8.21 7.63 8.20
C GLU A 110 7.20 6.49 8.40
N ARG A 111 7.64 5.35 8.95
CA ARG A 111 6.73 4.28 9.32
C ARG A 111 5.88 4.69 10.51
N ARG A 112 4.55 4.57 10.37
CA ARG A 112 3.57 4.89 11.39
C ARG A 112 2.54 3.79 11.52
N VAL A 113 2.00 3.64 12.72
CA VAL A 113 0.88 2.74 12.99
C VAL A 113 -0.42 3.44 12.64
N VAL A 114 -1.28 2.75 11.89
CA VAL A 114 -2.61 3.19 11.45
C VAL A 114 -3.65 2.09 11.65
N SER A 115 -4.92 2.45 11.54
CA SER A 115 -6.06 1.52 11.53
C SER A 115 -6.65 1.51 10.13
N VAL A 116 -6.83 0.32 9.54
CA VAL A 116 -7.35 0.15 8.18
C VAL A 116 -8.54 -0.80 8.17
N ARG A 117 -9.51 -0.56 7.29
CA ARG A 117 -10.65 -1.44 7.06
C ARG A 117 -10.31 -2.43 5.95
N VAL A 118 -10.43 -3.72 6.20
CA VAL A 118 -10.27 -4.75 5.16
C VAL A 118 -11.52 -4.73 4.28
N VAL A 119 -11.34 -4.75 2.97
CA VAL A 119 -12.46 -4.89 2.02
C VAL A 119 -12.54 -6.37 1.64
N GLU A 120 -13.66 -7.02 1.99
CA GLU A 120 -13.93 -8.37 1.53
C GLU A 120 -14.24 -8.35 0.02
N GLU A 121 -13.72 -9.31 -0.74
CA GLU A 121 -14.01 -9.45 -2.18
C GLU A 121 -15.49 -9.82 -2.38
N GLY A 122 -16.35 -8.81 -2.37
CA GLY A 122 -17.80 -8.94 -2.54
C GLY A 122 -18.48 -7.61 -2.92
N GLU A 123 -17.86 -6.48 -2.56
CA GLU A 123 -18.41 -5.15 -2.87
C GLU A 123 -17.65 -4.51 -4.04
N LYS A 124 -18.20 -4.70 -5.24
CA LYS A 124 -17.85 -3.88 -6.40
C LYS A 124 -18.36 -2.47 -6.16
N GLY A 125 -17.54 -1.62 -5.55
CA GLY A 125 -17.78 -0.18 -5.51
C GLY A 125 -17.71 0.40 -6.91
N GLU A 126 -18.87 0.75 -7.46
CA GLU A 126 -19.01 1.57 -8.66
C GLU A 126 -18.44 2.96 -8.36
N GLU A 127 -17.29 3.25 -8.96
CA GLU A 127 -16.68 4.56 -8.92
C GLU A 127 -17.45 5.49 -9.88
N GLU A 128 -18.56 6.09 -9.40
CA GLU A 128 -19.25 7.16 -10.14
C GLU A 128 -18.36 8.40 -10.19
N ALA A 129 -17.64 8.55 -11.30
CA ALA A 129 -17.10 9.82 -11.76
C ALA A 129 -18.24 10.82 -11.98
N ARG A 130 -18.43 11.77 -11.05
CA ARG A 130 -19.20 12.99 -11.29
C ARG A 130 -18.26 14.12 -11.65
N ASP A 131 -18.03 14.30 -12.95
CA ASP A 131 -17.52 15.56 -13.50
C ASP A 131 -18.65 16.36 -14.18
N GLN A 132 -18.47 17.67 -14.14
CA GLN A 132 -19.46 18.72 -14.11
C GLN A 132 -20.06 19.06 -15.49
N GLY A 133 -21.37 19.36 -15.50
CA GLY A 133 -22.02 20.09 -16.58
C GLY A 133 -22.92 21.20 -16.02
N GLN A 134 -22.51 22.45 -16.21
CA GLN A 134 -23.23 23.66 -15.83
C GLN A 134 -24.53 23.84 -16.64
N GLY A 135 -25.60 24.32 -16.00
CA GLY A 135 -26.81 24.80 -16.67
C GLY A 135 -27.86 25.33 -15.69
N GLN A 136 -28.28 26.58 -15.88
CA GLN A 136 -28.94 27.45 -14.91
C GLN A 136 -30.48 27.41 -14.95
N ALA A 137 -31.08 27.72 -13.80
CA ALA A 137 -32.38 28.38 -13.56
C ALA A 137 -33.71 27.58 -13.63
N GLY A 138 -34.44 27.57 -12.50
CA GLY A 138 -35.85 27.16 -12.44
C GLY A 138 -36.44 27.13 -11.02
N LYS A 139 -37.06 28.23 -10.60
CA LYS A 139 -37.73 28.51 -9.31
C LYS A 139 -39.02 27.68 -9.11
N LYS A 140 -39.22 27.06 -7.93
CA LYS A 140 -40.39 27.19 -6.99
C LYS A 140 -40.71 25.91 -6.18
N GLY A 141 -40.54 26.03 -4.85
CA GLY A 141 -41.43 25.64 -3.74
C GLY A 141 -42.08 24.25 -3.67
N LYS A 142 -41.87 23.55 -2.55
CA LYS A 142 -42.89 23.37 -1.49
C LYS A 142 -42.31 22.65 -0.25
N GLU A 143 -42.86 23.01 0.90
CA GLU A 143 -42.64 22.43 2.22
C GLU A 143 -42.85 20.91 2.27
N GLY A 144 -42.03 20.22 3.07
CA GLY A 144 -42.08 18.78 3.30
C GLY A 144 -41.30 18.34 4.55
N LYS A 145 -41.89 18.63 5.71
CA LYS A 145 -41.64 18.15 7.07
C LYS A 145 -40.96 16.76 7.25
N LYS A 146 -39.86 16.78 8.04
CA LYS A 146 -39.46 15.83 9.12
C LYS A 146 -38.95 14.42 8.77
N LYS A 147 -37.64 14.20 8.98
CA LYS A 147 -37.13 13.18 9.94
C LYS A 147 -35.66 13.50 10.25
N GLU A 148 -35.42 14.06 11.42
CA GLU A 148 -34.12 13.93 12.09
C GLU A 148 -34.24 12.75 13.06
N LYS A 149 -33.07 12.12 13.27
CA LYS A 149 -32.60 11.42 14.46
C LYS A 149 -32.64 9.89 14.44
N GLY A 150 -31.45 9.32 14.31
CA GLY A 150 -31.05 8.12 15.04
C GLY A 150 -30.61 6.93 14.20
N GLU A 151 -29.69 7.10 13.23
CA GLU A 151 -28.98 5.97 12.58
C GLU A 151 -27.45 6.20 12.51
N GLU A 152 -26.93 7.36 12.96
CA GLU A 152 -25.50 7.70 12.84
C GLU A 152 -24.62 7.05 13.94
N ASP A 153 -25.19 6.61 15.07
CA ASP A 153 -24.40 6.10 16.20
C ASP A 153 -24.14 4.57 16.14
N GLU A 154 -24.92 3.79 15.39
CA GLU A 154 -24.75 2.32 15.30
C GLU A 154 -23.81 1.89 14.17
N GLU A 155 -23.74 2.64 13.06
CA GLU A 155 -22.82 2.35 11.93
C GLU A 155 -21.35 2.62 12.29
N ASP A 156 -21.07 3.67 13.08
CA ASP A 156 -19.71 4.03 13.51
C ASP A 156 -19.08 2.97 14.45
N GLU A 157 -19.88 2.26 15.27
CA GLU A 157 -19.38 1.21 16.18
C GLU A 157 -19.09 -0.12 15.45
N GLU A 158 -19.88 -0.50 14.44
CA GLU A 158 -19.59 -1.66 13.59
C GLU A 158 -18.36 -1.41 12.70
N ASP A 159 -18.15 -0.17 12.25
CA ASP A 159 -17.02 0.23 11.43
C ASP A 159 -15.68 0.19 12.18
N GLU A 160 -15.65 0.43 13.51
CA GLU A 160 -14.44 0.23 14.33
C GLU A 160 -14.12 -1.25 14.57
N ALA A 161 -15.14 -2.12 14.67
CA ALA A 161 -14.95 -3.55 14.93
C ALA A 161 -14.23 -4.30 13.79
N THR A 162 -14.20 -3.73 12.59
CA THR A 162 -13.54 -4.29 11.40
C THR A 162 -12.16 -3.67 11.12
N MET A 163 -11.71 -2.72 11.95
CA MET A 163 -10.42 -2.05 11.78
C MET A 163 -9.26 -2.94 12.22
N VAL A 164 -8.27 -3.05 11.34
CA VAL A 164 -7.03 -3.79 11.56
C VAL A 164 -5.89 -2.81 11.76
N ARG A 165 -5.17 -2.99 12.86
CA ARG A 165 -3.95 -2.22 13.14
C ARG A 165 -2.84 -2.66 12.17
N ALA A 166 -2.26 -1.69 11.46
CA ALA A 166 -1.22 -1.91 10.46
C ALA A 166 -0.14 -0.83 10.52
N GLU A 167 1.02 -1.10 9.95
CA GLU A 167 2.08 -0.13 9.74
C GLU A 167 1.99 0.43 8.31
N THR A 168 2.23 1.72 8.12
CA THR A 168 2.26 2.34 6.79
C THR A 168 3.32 3.43 6.74
N TYR A 169 3.75 3.80 5.56
CA TYR A 169 4.77 4.83 5.35
C TYR A 169 4.07 6.16 5.10
N VAL A 170 4.33 7.20 5.89
CA VAL A 170 3.69 8.51 5.73
C VAL A 170 4.72 9.53 5.26
N TRP A 171 4.36 10.36 4.29
CA TRP A 171 5.29 11.32 3.68
C TRP A 171 5.73 12.39 4.67
N ILE A 172 7.05 12.57 4.79
CA ILE A 172 7.67 13.58 5.68
C ILE A 172 8.56 14.59 4.94
N ALA A 173 8.88 14.38 3.66
CA ALA A 173 9.76 15.25 2.87
C ALA A 173 9.12 16.59 2.38
N GLY A 174 8.05 17.02 3.04
CA GLY A 174 7.42 18.34 2.89
C GLY A 174 6.35 18.42 1.79
N ARG A 175 5.29 19.19 2.05
CA ARG A 175 4.15 19.36 1.14
C ARG A 175 4.48 20.02 -0.20
N LYS A 176 5.57 20.78 -0.29
CA LYS A 176 5.97 21.48 -1.52
C LYS A 176 6.35 20.52 -2.65
N GLN A 177 6.74 19.29 -2.31
CA GLN A 177 7.07 18.25 -3.27
C GLN A 177 5.84 17.49 -3.78
N LEU A 178 4.64 17.86 -3.32
CA LEU A 178 3.41 17.19 -3.70
C LEU A 178 2.63 18.02 -4.71
N GLU A 179 1.83 17.33 -5.49
CA GLU A 179 0.82 17.91 -6.36
C GLU A 179 -0.56 17.80 -5.70
N ASP A 180 -1.47 18.68 -6.09
CA ASP A 180 -2.86 18.67 -5.63
C ASP A 180 -3.71 17.61 -6.34
N ARG A 181 -3.09 16.82 -7.23
CA ARG A 181 -3.72 15.71 -7.96
C ARG A 181 -3.44 14.39 -7.25
N GLU A 182 -4.45 13.51 -7.25
CA GLU A 182 -4.29 12.14 -6.78
C GLU A 182 -3.43 11.31 -7.73
N TRP A 183 -2.67 10.39 -7.14
CA TRP A 183 -1.90 9.40 -7.87
C TRP A 183 -2.77 8.19 -8.22
N ASP A 184 -2.65 7.70 -9.44
CA ASP A 184 -3.50 6.63 -9.98
C ASP A 184 -2.68 5.35 -10.14
N PHE A 185 -3.13 4.28 -9.48
CA PHE A 185 -2.46 2.98 -9.50
C PHE A 185 -2.54 2.30 -10.86
N GLU A 186 -3.66 2.46 -11.58
CA GLU A 186 -3.86 1.83 -12.88
C GLU A 186 -3.02 2.52 -13.95
N GLU A 187 -2.94 3.86 -13.90
CA GLU A 187 -2.01 4.63 -14.73
C GLU A 187 -0.57 4.20 -14.48
N PHE A 188 -0.16 4.08 -13.21
CA PHE A 188 1.17 3.59 -12.85
C PHE A 188 1.44 2.20 -13.42
N ARG A 189 0.50 1.28 -13.24
CA ARG A 189 0.64 -0.11 -13.71
C ARG A 189 0.84 -0.17 -15.22
N ARG A 190 0.07 0.63 -15.97
CA ARG A 190 0.12 0.65 -17.44
C ARG A 190 1.38 1.33 -17.98
N GLU A 191 1.80 2.43 -17.39
CA GLU A 191 2.77 3.34 -18.04
C GLU A 191 4.15 3.32 -17.39
N LYS A 192 4.25 2.94 -16.12
CA LYS A 192 5.45 3.16 -15.29
C LYS A 192 6.00 1.90 -14.66
N MET A 193 5.19 0.85 -14.53
CA MET A 193 5.54 -0.42 -13.89
C MET A 193 6.85 -1.04 -14.41
N TRP A 194 7.08 -0.97 -15.72
CA TRP A 194 8.28 -1.52 -16.36
C TRP A 194 9.59 -0.95 -15.83
N ARG A 195 9.61 0.31 -15.34
CA ARG A 195 10.79 0.94 -14.71
C ARG A 195 11.12 0.35 -13.35
N TRP A 196 10.15 -0.31 -12.70
CA TRP A 196 10.27 -0.80 -11.32
C TRP A 196 10.55 -2.30 -11.24
N THR A 197 10.18 -3.08 -12.26
CA THR A 197 10.39 -4.54 -12.30
C THR A 197 11.57 -5.00 -13.16
N GLY A 198 12.15 -4.11 -13.97
CA GLY A 198 13.28 -4.43 -14.84
C GLY A 198 12.87 -5.09 -16.17
N ARG A 199 13.80 -5.09 -17.14
CA ARG A 199 13.55 -5.50 -18.55
C ARG A 199 13.19 -6.98 -18.76
N GLU A 200 13.34 -7.83 -17.74
CA GLU A 200 13.08 -9.28 -17.83
C GLU A 200 11.70 -9.72 -17.33
N SER A 201 10.87 -8.81 -16.80
CA SER A 201 9.50 -9.16 -16.42
C SER A 201 8.67 -9.41 -17.69
N SER A 202 8.54 -10.69 -18.07
CA SER A 202 7.95 -11.14 -19.35
C SER A 202 6.48 -10.77 -19.55
N GLU A 203 5.81 -10.24 -18.53
CA GLU A 203 4.38 -9.91 -18.54
C GLU A 203 4.05 -8.53 -19.16
N TYR A 204 5.04 -7.70 -19.51
CA TYR A 204 4.80 -6.32 -19.98
C TYR A 204 5.49 -5.98 -21.31
N ARG A 205 5.93 -6.99 -22.07
CA ARG A 205 6.61 -6.80 -23.37
C ARG A 205 5.77 -6.08 -24.44
N ASP A 206 4.45 -6.02 -24.29
CA ASP A 206 3.55 -5.47 -25.32
C ASP A 206 3.48 -3.93 -25.37
N VAL A 207 4.22 -3.22 -24.52
CA VAL A 207 4.40 -1.75 -24.61
C VAL A 207 5.72 -1.34 -25.26
N GLU A 208 6.44 -2.25 -25.93
CA GLU A 208 7.55 -1.88 -26.81
C GLU A 208 7.05 -1.16 -28.07
N LYS A 209 6.85 0.16 -27.96
CA LYS A 209 7.14 1.19 -28.97
C LYS A 209 6.77 2.56 -28.41
N LEU A 210 7.75 3.46 -28.37
CA LEU A 210 7.75 4.84 -27.81
C LEU A 210 8.31 4.82 -26.37
N ASP A 211 9.58 5.04 -26.07
CA ASP A 211 10.64 5.73 -26.78
C ASP A 211 12.00 5.06 -26.53
N GLU A 212 12.85 5.04 -27.56
CA GLU A 212 14.31 4.83 -27.42
C GLU A 212 15.00 6.16 -27.79
N SER A 213 14.61 7.26 -27.14
CA SER A 213 15.27 8.55 -27.38
C SER A 213 15.24 9.44 -26.13
N GLY A 214 15.96 9.01 -25.10
CA GLY A 214 16.14 9.79 -23.86
C GLY A 214 17.57 9.77 -23.32
N GLY A 215 18.56 9.39 -24.13
CA GLY A 215 19.98 9.46 -23.77
C GLY A 215 20.51 10.90 -23.84
N GLY A 216 20.20 11.74 -22.86
CA GLY A 216 20.93 12.99 -22.62
C GLY A 216 20.05 14.21 -22.35
N ASN A 217 19.71 14.45 -21.07
CA ASN A 217 19.63 15.78 -20.45
C ASN A 217 19.12 15.67 -19.00
N GLY A 218 20.01 15.52 -18.02
CA GLY A 218 19.71 15.77 -16.59
C GLY A 218 18.38 15.22 -16.06
N GLU A 219 17.91 14.10 -16.62
CA GLU A 219 16.55 13.60 -16.41
C GLU A 219 16.48 13.05 -14.99
N VAL A 220 15.62 13.67 -14.17
CA VAL A 220 15.44 13.28 -12.78
C VAL A 220 14.85 11.87 -12.79
N ASP A 221 15.61 10.88 -12.31
CA ASP A 221 15.14 9.50 -12.18
C ASP A 221 13.80 9.47 -11.44
N PRO A 222 12.70 9.10 -12.11
CA PRO A 222 11.36 9.16 -11.52
C PRO A 222 11.12 8.07 -10.46
N THR A 223 12.01 7.08 -10.37
CA THR A 223 12.03 6.12 -9.26
C THR A 223 12.80 6.65 -8.04
N ARG A 224 13.57 7.74 -8.21
CA ARG A 224 14.51 8.31 -7.23
C ARG A 224 15.39 7.25 -6.57
N GLY A 225 15.97 6.36 -7.38
CA GLY A 225 16.89 5.30 -6.93
C GLY A 225 16.22 3.99 -6.49
N ARG A 226 14.88 3.90 -6.52
CA ARG A 226 14.14 2.69 -6.07
C ARG A 226 13.97 1.64 -7.16
N GLY A 227 14.15 2.02 -8.42
CA GLY A 227 14.20 1.07 -9.54
C GLY A 227 15.32 0.05 -9.39
N PRO A 228 15.32 -1.03 -10.17
CA PRO A 228 16.32 -2.10 -10.07
C PRO A 228 17.74 -1.59 -10.27
N GLU A 229 17.95 -0.65 -11.20
CA GLU A 229 19.28 -0.06 -11.44
C GLU A 229 19.63 1.12 -10.51
N GLY A 230 18.70 1.55 -9.66
CA GLY A 230 18.87 2.67 -8.75
C GLY A 230 19.71 2.32 -7.51
N GLU A 231 20.19 3.34 -6.80
CA GLU A 231 21.08 3.14 -5.64
C GLU A 231 20.43 2.33 -4.51
N ILE A 232 19.14 2.56 -4.24
CA ILE A 232 18.36 1.83 -3.23
C ILE A 232 18.10 0.41 -3.74
N GLY A 233 17.75 0.25 -5.03
CA GLY A 233 17.56 -1.07 -5.64
C GLY A 233 18.79 -1.97 -5.53
N LYS A 234 19.96 -1.45 -5.91
CA LYS A 234 21.25 -2.15 -5.82
C LYS A 234 21.72 -2.35 -4.38
N GLY A 235 21.29 -1.51 -3.44
CA GLY A 235 21.53 -1.69 -2.02
C GLY A 235 20.87 -2.96 -1.47
N LEU A 236 19.60 -3.17 -1.84
CA LEU A 236 18.82 -4.35 -1.42
C LEU A 236 19.41 -5.67 -1.96
N GLU A 237 19.95 -5.65 -3.18
CA GLU A 237 20.58 -6.82 -3.83
C GLU A 237 21.92 -7.17 -3.17
N ARG A 238 22.78 -6.19 -2.91
CA ARG A 238 24.07 -6.41 -2.23
C ARG A 238 23.91 -6.93 -0.81
N ASP A 239 22.89 -6.46 -0.09
CA ASP A 239 22.62 -6.96 1.26
C ASP A 239 22.11 -8.41 1.24
N SER A 240 21.38 -8.83 0.21
CA SER A 240 21.08 -10.26 0.02
C SER A 240 22.33 -11.10 -0.26
N GLU A 241 23.21 -10.68 -1.18
CA GLU A 241 24.45 -11.41 -1.52
C GLU A 241 25.38 -11.59 -0.30
N LYS A 242 25.53 -10.55 0.53
CA LYS A 242 26.32 -10.66 1.78
C LYS A 242 25.72 -11.65 2.77
N THR A 243 24.39 -11.73 2.85
CA THR A 243 23.75 -12.73 3.73
C THR A 243 23.98 -14.15 3.22
N GLU A 244 24.12 -14.37 1.91
CA GLU A 244 24.50 -15.67 1.34
C GLU A 244 25.91 -16.07 1.75
N GLU A 245 26.88 -15.20 1.50
CA GLU A 245 28.29 -15.51 1.75
C GLU A 245 28.54 -15.90 3.21
N VAL A 246 27.88 -15.21 4.15
CA VAL A 246 27.95 -15.54 5.58
C VAL A 246 27.33 -16.90 5.88
N LEU A 247 26.17 -17.23 5.29
CA LEU A 247 25.51 -18.53 5.51
C LEU A 247 26.29 -19.69 4.89
N GLU A 248 26.86 -19.53 3.70
CA GLU A 248 27.70 -20.54 3.05
C GLU A 248 29.02 -20.78 3.81
N SER A 249 29.61 -19.72 4.39
CA SER A 249 30.85 -19.82 5.17
C SER A 249 30.68 -20.52 6.53
N ALA A 250 29.44 -20.69 7.01
CA ALA A 250 29.13 -21.27 8.31
C ALA A 250 28.89 -22.80 8.26
N VAL A 251 29.10 -23.44 7.10
CA VAL A 251 28.92 -24.88 6.86
C VAL A 251 30.27 -25.61 6.73
#